data_AF-A0A291N1L1-F1
#
_entry.id   AF-A0A291N1L1-F1
#
_cell.length_a   1.000
_cell.length_b   1.000
_cell.length_c   1.000
_cell.angle_alpha   90.00
_cell.angle_beta   90.00
_cell.angle_gamma   90.00
#
_symmetry.space_group_name_H-M   'P 1'
#
loop_
_entity.id
_entity.type
_entity.pdbx_description
1 polymer ?
#
loop_
_entity_poly.entity_id
_entity_poly.type
_entity_poly.pdbx_seq_one_letter_code
_entity_poly.pdbx_strand_id
1 'polypeptide(L)' 'MTGDVMRVTLTRRMEERAARRRAAIVDALEEQGVAAAIEGEAVRASAPGLKARWMADLSLREAGRSRA' A
#
# COMPACT_ATOMS: atom_id res chain seq x y z
N MET A 1 -13.59 12.89 -29.61
CA MET A 1 -12.71 13.52 -28.58
C MET A 1 -13.04 13.13 -27.14
N THR A 2 -14.19 12.50 -26.83
CA THR A 2 -14.62 12.18 -25.45
C THR A 2 -13.88 10.98 -24.81
N GLY A 3 -13.39 10.02 -25.61
CA GLY A 3 -12.73 8.81 -25.08
C GLY A 3 -11.40 9.07 -24.39
N ASP A 4 -10.68 10.11 -24.79
CA ASP A 4 -9.37 10.44 -24.23
C ASP A 4 -9.49 11.09 -22.85
N VAL A 5 -10.44 12.04 -22.71
CA VAL A 5 -10.76 12.70 -21.43
C VAL A 5 -11.24 11.69 -20.37
N MET A 6 -12.10 10.74 -20.77
CA MET A 6 -12.57 9.67 -19.87
C MET A 6 -11.39 8.80 -19.39
N ARG A 7 -10.47 8.43 -20.28
CA ARG A 7 -9.29 7.63 -19.95
C ARG A 7 -8.39 8.35 -18.95
N VAL A 8 -8.04 9.61 -19.21
CA VAL A 8 -7.22 10.43 -18.30
C VAL A 8 -7.85 10.53 -16.92
N THR A 9 -9.17 10.73 -16.86
CA THR A 9 -9.91 10.85 -15.59
C THR A 9 -9.90 9.53 -14.81
N LEU A 10 -10.04 8.39 -15.48
CA LEU A 10 -9.99 7.07 -14.85
C LEU A 10 -8.59 6.76 -14.34
N THR A 11 -7.55 7.00 -15.15
CA THR A 11 -6.15 6.80 -14.75
C THR A 11 -5.84 7.60 -13.49
N ARG A 12 -6.20 8.88 -13.46
CA ARG A 12 -6.00 9.73 -12.28
C ARG A 12 -6.69 9.17 -11.03
N ARG A 13 -7.95 8.73 -11.16
CA ARG A 13 -8.68 8.13 -10.02
C ARG A 13 -8.06 6.82 -9.54
N MET A 14 -7.53 6.01 -10.45
CA MET A 14 -6.82 4.78 -10.11
C MET A 14 -5.49 5.09 -9.39
N GLU A 15 -4.74 6.09 -9.86
CA GLU A 15 -3.52 6.56 -9.20
C GLU A 15 -3.80 7.11 -7.79
N GLU A 16 -4.85 7.93 -7.64
CA GLU A 16 -5.29 8.45 -6.34
C GLU A 16 -5.73 7.31 -5.40
N ARG A 17 -6.38 6.27 -5.91
CA ARG A 17 -6.75 5.09 -5.12
C ARG A 17 -5.51 4.27 -4.75
N ALA A 18 -4.56 4.10 -5.66
CA ALA A 18 -3.31 3.40 -5.39
C ALA A 18 -2.44 4.16 -4.36
N ALA A 19 -2.40 5.49 -4.42
CA ALA A 19 -1.72 6.32 -3.43
C ALA A 19 -2.34 6.16 -2.04
N ARG A 20 -3.68 6.24 -1.95
CA ARG A 20 -4.41 5.97 -0.69
C ARG A 20 -4.16 4.57 -0.15
N ARG A 21 -4.08 3.58 -1.05
CA ARG A 21 -3.77 2.20 -0.69
C ARG A 21 -2.38 2.08 -0.07
N ARG A 22 -1.37 2.71 -0.66
CA ARG A 22 0.00 2.71 -0.14
C ARG A 22 0.09 3.37 1.24
N ALA A 23 -0.58 4.51 1.42
CA ALA A 23 -0.65 5.17 2.73
C ALA A 23 -1.26 4.24 3.80
N ALA A 24 -2.42 3.62 3.51
CA ALA A 24 -3.05 2.69 4.44
C ALA A 24 -2.19 1.46 4.78
N ILE A 25 -1.33 1.01 3.85
CA ILE A 25 -0.36 -0.07 4.12
C ILE A 25 0.74 0.42 5.06
N VAL A 26 1.28 1.63 4.84
CA VAL A 26 2.29 2.22 5.73
C VAL A 26 1.75 2.33 7.15
N ASP A 27 0.58 2.97 7.32
CA ASP A 27 -0.03 3.16 8.64
C ASP A 27 -0.23 1.81 9.36
N ALA A 28 -0.78 0.81 8.65
CA ALA A 28 -1.01 -0.52 9.23
C ALA A 28 0.28 -1.29 9.56
N LEU A 29 1.39 -1.05 8.84
CA LEU A 29 2.68 -1.64 9.17
C LEU A 29 3.30 -0.95 10.39
N GLU A 30 3.16 0.38 10.49
CA GLU A 30 3.66 1.15 11.63
C GLU A 30 2.93 0.79 12.93
N GLU A 31 1.60 0.59 12.88
CA GLU A 31 0.81 0.07 14.01
C GLU A 31 1.31 -1.30 14.50
N GLN A 32 1.89 -2.11 13.61
CA GLN A 32 2.47 -3.43 13.92
C GLN A 32 3.95 -3.36 14.33
N GLY A 33 4.47 -2.15 14.56
CA GLY A 33 5.85 -1.88 14.93
C GLY A 33 6.85 -2.18 13.81
N VAL A 34 6.43 -2.09 12.56
CA VAL A 34 7.29 -2.22 11.37
C VAL A 34 7.44 -0.86 10.72
N ALA A 35 8.68 -0.36 10.66
CA ALA A 35 8.94 0.90 9.97
C ALA A 35 8.62 0.74 8.48
N ALA A 36 7.83 1.66 7.92
CA ALA A 36 7.43 1.61 6.52
C ALA A 36 7.55 2.99 5.86
N ALA A 37 7.88 3.01 4.57
CA ALA A 37 7.97 4.23 3.78
C ALA A 37 7.48 3.98 2.35
N ILE A 38 6.91 5.00 1.71
CA ILE A 38 6.53 4.94 0.30
C ILE A 38 7.77 5.25 -0.54
N GLU A 39 8.14 4.32 -1.42
CA GLU A 39 9.21 4.48 -2.41
C GLU A 39 8.59 4.36 -3.81
N GLY A 40 8.20 5.50 -4.39
CA GLY A 40 7.51 5.57 -5.68
C GLY A 40 6.16 4.83 -5.63
N GLU A 41 6.06 3.73 -6.36
CA GLU A 41 4.85 2.88 -6.41
C GLU A 41 4.87 1.72 -5.41
N ALA A 42 5.96 1.56 -4.65
CA ALA A 42 6.13 0.51 -3.65
C ALA A 42 6.04 1.05 -2.22
N VAL A 43 5.79 0.14 -1.27
CA VAL A 43 5.98 0.39 0.16
C VAL A 43 7.17 -0.44 0.61
N ARG A 44 8.20 0.22 1.13
CA ARG A 44 9.37 -0.43 1.73
C ARG A 44 9.14 -0.58 3.21
N ALA A 45 9.23 -1.81 3.70
CA ALA A 45 9.13 -2.14 5.11
C ALA A 45 10.48 -2.59 5.68
N SER A 46 10.75 -2.27 6.94
CA SER A 46 11.97 -2.64 7.65
C SER A 46 11.68 -2.93 9.11
N ALA A 47 12.13 -4.10 9.57
CA ALA A 47 12.15 -4.47 10.99
C ALA A 47 13.15 -5.62 11.23
N PRO A 48 13.69 -5.76 12.45
CA PRO A 48 14.45 -6.95 12.82
C PRO A 48 13.62 -8.23 12.61
N GLY A 49 14.20 -9.22 11.94
CA GLY A 49 13.53 -10.51 11.71
C GLY A 49 12.28 -10.42 10.80
N LEU A 50 12.11 -9.34 10.04
CA LEU A 50 10.90 -9.11 9.23
C LEU A 50 10.53 -10.30 8.35
N LYS A 51 11.50 -10.98 7.72
CA LYS A 51 11.24 -12.16 6.89
C LYS A 51 10.54 -13.28 7.66
N ALA A 52 10.99 -13.59 8.87
CA ALA A 52 10.39 -14.63 9.69
C ALA A 52 8.98 -14.23 10.17
N ARG A 53 8.82 -12.99 10.64
CA ARG A 53 7.52 -12.42 11.03
C ARG A 53 6.53 -12.45 9.85
N TRP A 54 6.97 -12.01 8.67
CA TRP A 54 6.19 -12.03 7.44
C TRP A 54 5.75 -13.43 7.04
N MET A 55 6.53 -14.47 7.37
CA MET A 55 6.13 -15.85 7.11
C MET A 55 5.10 -16.38 8.11
N ALA A 56 5.22 -15.99 9.37
CA ALA A 56 4.41 -16.49 10.47
C ALA A 56 3.10 -15.72 10.70
N ASP A 57 3.07 -14.44 10.36
CA ASP A 57 1.98 -13.53 10.70
C ASP A 57 1.17 -13.12 9.47
N LEU A 58 -0.05 -13.66 9.36
CA LEU A 58 -0.97 -13.31 8.29
C LEU A 58 -1.43 -11.85 8.38
N SER A 59 -1.57 -11.30 9.59
CA SER A 59 -2.03 -9.91 9.78
C SER A 59 -1.04 -8.92 9.17
N LEU A 60 0.26 -9.23 9.23
CA LEU A 60 1.31 -8.41 8.61
C LEU A 60 1.23 -8.42 7.08
N ARG A 61 0.83 -9.53 6.46
CA ARG A 61 0.66 -9.64 4.99
C ARG A 61 -0.61 -9.00 4.48
N GLU A 62 -1.61 -8.92 5.34
CA GLU A 62 -2.91 -8.30 5.08
C GLU A 62 -2.98 -6.87 5.63
N ALA A 63 -1.88 -6.36 6.19
CA ALA A 63 -1.77 -4.97 6.64
C ALA A 63 -2.17 -4.03 5.50
N GLY A 64 -3.10 -3.13 5.79
CA GLY A 64 -3.64 -2.19 4.81
C GLY A 64 -4.44 -2.83 3.68
N ARG A 65 -4.73 -4.15 3.70
CA ARG A 65 -5.55 -4.86 2.70
C ARG A 65 -7.07 -4.71 2.89
N SER A 66 -7.54 -3.73 3.68
CA SER A 66 -8.98 -3.48 3.87
C SER A 66 -9.74 -3.53 2.53
N ARG A 67 -10.83 -4.29 2.48
CA ARG A 67 -11.73 -4.39 1.33
C ARG A 67 -12.55 -3.09 1.26
N ALA A 68 -11.92 -2.01 0.81
CA ALA A 68 -12.62 -0.83 0.31
C ALA A 68 -12.79 -0.91 -1.21
#